data_AF-A0A6C0I1I4-F1
#
_entry.id   AF-A0A6C0I1I4-F1
#
_cell.length_a   1.000
_cell.length_b   1.000
_cell.length_c   1.000
_cell.angle_alpha   90.00
_cell.angle_beta   90.00
_cell.angle_gamma   90.00
#
_symmetry.space_group_name_H-M   'P 1'
#
loop_
_entity.id
_entity.type
_entity.pdbx_description
1 polymer ?
#
loop_
_entity_poly.entity_id
_entity_poly.type
_entity_poly.pdbx_seq_one_letter_code
_entity_poly.pdbx_strand_id
1 'polypeptide(L)'
;MHNSLHRDRKEPFKKGFTQKTFFKKSSQKKIIAFLTQIELKKDEDKKYKFLTLKQIKKYEKIAKIYKVSEVARGIKKGTKTDKGFLEMYKKVNGKANKLQYIPIKENKPEGQDYWSYRIGFINSRLGQMRAQKTPLYYSDGKYKGYPTKQHIILILHGYSPDKTLR
;
A
#
# COMPACT_ATOMS: atom_id res chain seq x y z
N MET A 1 -11.81 -15.08 -85.35
CA MET A 1 -12.70 -15.98 -84.58
C MET A 1 -12.04 -16.19 -83.22
N HIS A 2 -12.41 -15.35 -82.24
CA HIS A 2 -13.44 -15.61 -81.22
C HIS A 2 -12.95 -16.51 -80.08
N ASN A 3 -12.88 -15.91 -78.87
CA ASN A 3 -13.16 -16.44 -77.52
C ASN A 3 -12.40 -17.70 -77.09
N SER A 4 -11.86 -17.86 -75.88
CA SER A 4 -12.17 -17.41 -74.52
C SER A 4 -11.19 -18.25 -73.65
N LEU A 5 -10.89 -18.08 -72.37
CA LEU A 5 -11.51 -17.42 -71.23
C LEU A 5 -10.42 -17.46 -70.14
N HIS A 6 -10.17 -16.32 -69.51
CA HIS A 6 -9.49 -16.25 -68.22
C HIS A 6 -10.25 -17.08 -67.17
N ARG A 7 -9.54 -17.81 -66.33
CA ARG A 7 -10.04 -18.25 -65.01
C ARG A 7 -8.95 -18.12 -63.94
N ASP A 8 -9.00 -16.98 -63.27
CA ASP A 8 -8.98 -16.79 -61.81
C ASP A 8 -8.13 -17.75 -60.96
N ARG A 9 -6.91 -17.31 -60.63
CA ARG A 9 -6.27 -17.68 -59.36
C ARG A 9 -6.96 -16.90 -58.24
N LYS A 10 -7.77 -17.58 -57.43
CA LYS A 10 -8.21 -17.05 -56.15
C LYS A 10 -7.02 -17.05 -55.18
N GLU A 11 -6.45 -15.87 -54.94
CA GLU A 11 -5.55 -15.66 -53.80
C GLU A 11 -6.33 -15.79 -52.47
N PRO A 12 -5.76 -16.41 -51.44
CA PRO A 12 -6.36 -16.39 -50.11
C PRO A 12 -6.22 -14.98 -49.51
N PHE A 13 -7.36 -14.29 -49.37
CA PHE A 13 -7.51 -13.10 -48.55
C PHE A 13 -6.96 -13.36 -47.14
N LYS A 14 -5.73 -12.91 -46.86
CA LYS A 14 -5.22 -12.76 -45.50
C LYS A 14 -6.07 -11.71 -44.82
N LYS A 15 -7.02 -12.13 -43.97
CA LYS A 15 -7.72 -11.25 -43.03
C LYS A 15 -6.67 -10.51 -42.21
N GLY A 16 -6.46 -9.24 -42.53
CA GLY A 16 -5.56 -8.37 -41.79
C GLY A 16 -6.04 -8.26 -40.35
N PHE A 17 -5.30 -8.89 -39.43
CA PHE A 17 -5.33 -8.53 -38.03
C PHE A 17 -4.76 -7.11 -37.93
N THR A 18 -5.64 -6.12 -37.98
CA THR A 18 -5.27 -4.71 -37.91
C THR A 18 -4.64 -4.43 -36.55
N GLN A 19 -3.35 -4.07 -36.53
CA GLN A 19 -2.58 -3.75 -35.31
C GLN A 19 -3.30 -2.71 -34.41
N LYS A 20 -4.14 -1.83 -34.99
CA LYS A 20 -5.02 -0.89 -34.28
C LYS A 20 -5.96 -1.53 -33.26
N THR A 21 -6.46 -2.75 -33.50
CA THR A 21 -7.35 -3.45 -32.56
C THR A 21 -6.60 -4.06 -31.37
N PHE A 22 -5.34 -4.44 -31.56
CA PHE A 22 -4.47 -4.98 -30.51
C PHE A 22 -3.97 -3.87 -29.55
N PHE A 23 -3.61 -2.69 -30.08
CA PHE A 23 -3.22 -1.52 -29.29
C PHE A 23 -4.36 -0.96 -28.42
N LYS A 24 -5.61 -0.95 -28.92
CA LYS A 24 -6.79 -0.56 -28.14
C LYS A 24 -7.07 -1.51 -26.98
N LYS A 25 -6.99 -2.83 -27.20
CA LYS A 25 -7.20 -3.85 -26.14
C LYS A 25 -6.11 -3.83 -25.07
N SER A 26 -4.85 -3.62 -25.46
CA SER A 26 -3.71 -3.50 -24.54
C SER A 26 -3.84 -2.26 -23.62
N SER A 27 -4.23 -1.13 -24.20
CA SER A 27 -4.43 0.12 -23.45
C SER A 27 -5.65 0.05 -22.51
N GLN A 28 -6.75 -0.56 -22.95
CA GLN A 28 -7.93 -0.80 -22.11
C GLN A 28 -7.61 -1.73 -20.92
N LYS A 29 -6.84 -2.80 -21.12
CA LYS A 29 -6.40 -3.68 -20.02
C LYS A 29 -5.58 -2.93 -18.96
N LYS A 30 -4.68 -2.03 -19.38
CA LYS A 30 -3.88 -1.20 -18.45
C LYS A 30 -4.76 -0.24 -17.66
N ILE A 31 -5.73 0.41 -18.31
CA ILE A 31 -6.68 1.32 -17.64
C ILE A 31 -7.53 0.55 -16.63
N ILE A 32 -8.07 -0.62 -17.01
CA ILE A 32 -8.86 -1.46 -16.10
C ILE A 32 -8.01 -1.88 -14.90
N ALA A 33 -6.79 -2.37 -15.12
CA ALA A 33 -5.88 -2.76 -14.04
C ALA A 33 -5.59 -1.58 -13.09
N PHE A 34 -5.37 -0.38 -13.62
CA PHE A 34 -5.17 0.84 -12.83
C PHE A 34 -6.41 1.20 -12.01
N LEU A 35 -7.61 1.17 -12.61
CA LEU A 35 -8.87 1.43 -11.90
C LEU A 35 -9.13 0.41 -10.80
N THR A 36 -8.88 -0.87 -11.05
CA THR A 36 -8.98 -1.93 -10.03
C THR A 36 -8.03 -1.68 -8.86
N GLN A 37 -6.79 -1.27 -9.12
CA GLN A 37 -5.84 -0.92 -8.06
C GLN A 37 -6.30 0.29 -7.23
N ILE A 38 -6.89 1.30 -7.87
CA ILE A 38 -7.48 2.44 -7.16
C ILE A 38 -8.61 1.98 -6.24
N GLU A 39 -9.52 1.13 -6.73
CA GLU A 39 -10.66 0.67 -5.95
C GLU A 39 -10.23 -0.18 -4.74
N LEU A 40 -9.26 -1.09 -4.94
CA LEU A 40 -8.66 -1.87 -3.85
C LEU A 40 -8.06 -0.95 -2.77
N LYS A 41 -7.32 0.09 -3.18
CA LYS A 41 -6.73 1.06 -2.23
C LYS A 41 -7.81 1.83 -1.46
N LYS A 42 -8.95 2.17 -2.08
CA LYS A 42 -10.09 2.80 -1.38
C LYS A 42 -10.74 1.88 -0.34
N ASP A 43 -10.88 0.60 -0.63
CA ASP A 43 -11.44 -0.35 0.34
C ASP A 43 -10.48 -0.63 1.50
N GLU A 44 -9.18 -0.70 1.22
CA GLU A 44 -8.14 -0.75 2.24
C GLU A 44 -8.15 0.49 3.14
N ASP A 45 -8.48 1.66 2.59
CA ASP A 45 -8.63 2.91 3.34
C ASP A 45 -9.78 2.84 4.35
N LYS A 46 -10.91 2.28 3.94
CA LYS A 46 -12.05 2.05 4.85
C LYS A 46 -11.66 1.09 5.97
N LYS A 47 -10.89 0.04 5.65
CA LYS A 47 -10.46 -0.99 6.60
C LYS A 47 -9.38 -0.48 7.56
N TYR A 48 -8.39 0.23 7.04
CA TYR A 48 -7.17 0.66 7.72
C TYR A 48 -7.05 2.19 7.75
N LYS A 49 -8.13 2.85 8.20
CA LYS A 49 -8.21 4.30 8.35
C LYS A 49 -6.95 4.88 8.99
N PHE A 50 -6.42 5.93 8.37
CA PHE A 50 -5.23 6.61 8.85
C PHE A 50 -5.51 7.40 10.12
N LEU A 51 -4.62 7.27 11.10
CA LEU A 51 -4.54 8.18 12.23
C LEU A 51 -3.91 9.48 11.80
N THR A 52 -4.41 10.61 12.32
CA THR A 52 -3.82 11.92 12.12
C THR A 52 -2.46 12.03 12.79
N LEU A 53 -1.58 12.89 12.28
CA LEU A 53 -0.29 13.18 12.93
C LEU A 53 -0.46 13.67 14.38
N LYS A 54 -1.55 14.39 14.69
CA LYS A 54 -1.88 14.83 16.05
C LYS A 54 -2.15 13.65 16.98
N GLN A 55 -2.90 12.64 16.52
CA GLN A 55 -3.13 11.42 17.28
C GLN A 55 -1.81 10.65 17.49
N ILE A 56 -1.04 10.43 16.43
CA ILE A 56 0.23 9.69 16.49
C ILE A 56 1.24 10.36 17.43
N LYS A 57 1.36 11.69 17.38
CA LYS A 57 2.32 12.47 18.19
C LYS A 57 2.19 12.22 19.69
N LYS A 58 0.98 11.95 20.19
CA LYS A 58 0.74 11.60 21.60
C LYS A 58 1.51 10.34 22.02
N TYR A 59 1.66 9.39 21.10
CA TYR A 59 2.26 8.08 21.35
C TYR A 59 3.76 8.02 21.06
N GLU A 60 4.34 9.02 20.38
CA GLU A 60 5.80 9.09 20.17
C GLU A 60 6.58 9.14 21.50
N LYS A 61 6.05 9.85 22.51
CA LYS A 61 6.64 9.90 23.86
C LYS A 61 6.59 8.52 24.53
N ILE A 62 5.44 7.84 24.47
CA ILE A 62 5.25 6.50 25.05
C ILE A 62 6.18 5.49 24.36
N ALA A 63 6.33 5.59 23.04
CA ALA A 63 7.23 4.74 22.26
C ALA A 63 8.69 4.86 22.72
N LYS A 64 9.13 6.07 23.11
CA LYS A 64 10.46 6.29 23.70
C LYS A 64 10.58 5.61 25.07
N ILE A 65 9.59 5.78 25.95
CA ILE A 65 9.56 5.14 27.28
C ILE A 65 9.63 3.61 27.15
N TYR A 66 8.87 3.04 26.21
CA TYR A 66 8.83 1.60 25.98
C TYR A 66 10.05 1.05 25.25
N LYS A 67 11.01 1.90 24.87
CA LYS A 67 12.16 1.53 24.05
C LYS A 67 11.71 0.79 22.78
N VAL A 68 10.71 1.35 22.08
CA VAL A 68 10.35 0.90 20.72
C VAL A 68 11.52 1.23 19.81
N SER A 69 11.88 0.29 18.92
CA SER A 69 13.04 0.43 18.05
C SER A 69 12.95 1.68 17.18
N GLU A 70 14.11 2.30 16.92
CA GLU A 70 14.17 3.55 16.16
C GLU A 70 13.64 3.40 14.73
N VAL A 71 13.77 2.18 14.16
CA VAL A 71 13.18 1.81 12.87
C VAL A 71 11.66 1.85 12.94
N ALA A 72 11.05 1.26 13.96
CA ALA A 72 9.59 1.27 14.11
C ALA A 72 9.03 2.66 14.44
N ARG A 73 9.84 3.54 15.04
CA ARG A 73 9.53 4.97 15.23
C ARG A 73 9.73 5.80 13.96
N GLY A 74 10.29 5.21 12.90
CA GLY A 74 10.61 5.91 11.66
C GLY A 74 11.74 6.94 11.77
N ILE A 75 12.66 6.76 12.72
CA ILE A 75 13.85 7.63 12.89
C ILE A 75 15.04 7.07 12.12
N LYS A 76 15.17 5.74 12.08
CA LYS A 76 16.17 5.04 11.27
C LYS A 76 15.48 4.33 10.11
N LYS A 77 16.17 4.21 8.98
CA LYS A 77 15.72 3.42 7.85
C LYS A 77 15.66 1.94 8.21
N GLY A 78 14.71 1.23 7.60
CA GLY A 78 14.63 -0.23 7.69
C GLY A 78 15.48 -0.91 6.64
N THR A 79 15.48 -2.25 6.61
CA THR A 79 16.10 -3.02 5.52
C THR A 79 15.28 -2.98 4.23
N LYS A 80 13.97 -2.71 4.33
CA LYS A 80 13.02 -2.73 3.22
C LYS A 80 12.77 -1.36 2.60
N THR A 81 13.08 -0.29 3.31
CA THR A 81 12.70 1.08 2.95
C THR A 81 13.88 2.02 3.11
N ASP A 82 13.99 3.02 2.25
CA ASP A 82 15.05 4.03 2.34
C ASP A 82 14.80 5.02 3.49
N LYS A 83 13.53 5.28 3.80
CA LYS A 83 13.08 6.15 4.91
C LYS A 83 12.03 5.46 5.79
N GLY A 84 11.86 5.96 7.01
CA GLY A 84 10.85 5.43 7.93
C GLY A 84 9.43 5.78 7.47
N PHE A 85 8.43 4.93 7.77
CA PHE A 85 7.04 5.26 7.43
C PHE A 85 6.58 6.58 8.07
N LEU A 86 6.81 6.75 9.38
CA LEU A 86 6.35 7.94 10.10
C LEU A 86 7.05 9.21 9.61
N GLU A 87 8.33 9.12 9.25
CA GLU A 87 9.07 10.21 8.61
C GLU A 87 8.40 10.62 7.30
N MET A 88 8.07 9.66 6.43
CA MET A 88 7.41 9.94 5.17
C MET A 88 5.99 10.47 5.33
N TYR A 89 5.26 9.96 6.32
CA TYR A 89 3.94 10.45 6.63
C TYR A 89 3.96 11.90 7.16
N LYS A 90 4.98 12.26 7.95
CA LYS A 90 5.26 13.64 8.35
C LYS A 90 5.64 14.51 7.15
N LYS A 91 6.51 14.02 6.25
CA LYS A 91 6.93 14.74 5.03
C LYS A 91 5.76 15.12 4.11
N VAL A 92 4.72 14.29 4.04
CA VAL A 92 3.50 14.61 3.29
C VAL A 92 2.44 15.35 4.11
N ASN A 93 2.79 15.87 5.29
CA ASN A 93 1.89 16.59 6.21
C ASN A 93 0.62 15.80 6.54
N GLY A 94 0.74 14.48 6.71
CA GLY A 94 -0.40 13.62 7.05
C GLY A 94 -1.36 13.33 5.89
N LYS A 95 -1.09 13.84 4.68
CA LYS A 95 -1.90 13.61 3.48
C LYS A 95 -1.64 12.19 2.96
N ALA A 96 -2.38 11.23 3.51
CA ALA A 96 -2.20 9.80 3.27
C ALA A 96 -2.19 9.45 1.78
N ASN A 97 -3.11 10.05 1.00
CA ASN A 97 -3.25 9.84 -0.44
C ASN A 97 -2.00 10.16 -1.26
N LYS A 98 -1.02 10.88 -0.70
CA LYS A 98 0.27 11.14 -1.36
C LYS A 98 1.24 9.97 -1.26
N LEU A 99 1.12 9.12 -0.24
CA LEU A 99 2.04 8.00 0.01
C LEU A 99 2.03 6.95 -1.09
N GLN A 100 0.91 6.82 -1.82
CA GLN A 100 0.77 5.87 -2.92
C GLN A 100 1.61 6.22 -4.16
N TYR A 101 2.15 7.44 -4.22
CA TYR A 101 2.99 7.92 -5.33
C TYR A 101 4.47 8.00 -4.95
N ILE A 102 4.83 7.51 -3.75
CA ILE A 102 6.19 7.57 -3.24
C ILE A 102 6.72 6.15 -3.11
N PRO A 103 7.74 5.76 -3.89
CA PRO A 103 8.33 4.44 -3.78
C PRO A 103 9.08 4.28 -2.45
N ILE A 104 9.08 3.08 -1.88
CA ILE A 104 9.84 2.79 -0.66
C ILE A 104 11.35 2.70 -0.88
N LYS A 105 11.76 2.52 -2.14
CA LYS A 105 13.15 2.52 -2.59
C LYS A 105 13.33 3.47 -3.77
N GLU A 106 14.20 4.45 -3.63
CA GLU A 106 14.48 5.46 -4.66
C GLU A 106 15.12 4.82 -5.89
N ASN A 107 15.91 3.75 -5.70
CA ASN A 107 16.52 2.99 -6.79
C ASN A 107 15.58 2.00 -7.49
N LYS A 108 14.34 1.86 -7.02
CA LYS A 108 13.33 0.97 -7.60
C LYS A 108 11.95 1.63 -7.62
N PRO A 109 11.77 2.69 -8.44
CA PRO A 109 10.56 3.52 -8.44
C PRO A 109 9.30 2.77 -8.89
N GLU A 110 9.43 1.74 -9.73
CA GLU A 110 8.33 0.85 -10.16
C GLU A 110 7.95 -0.21 -9.10
N GLY A 111 8.63 -0.20 -7.96
CA GLY A 111 8.40 -1.12 -6.85
C GLY A 111 7.21 -0.74 -5.96
N GLN A 112 7.24 -1.23 -4.72
CA GLN A 112 6.21 -0.96 -3.74
C GLN A 112 6.23 0.50 -3.28
N ASP A 113 5.06 1.11 -3.16
CA ASP A 113 4.88 2.46 -2.60
C ASP A 113 4.67 2.43 -1.07
N TYR A 114 4.81 3.57 -0.40
CA TYR A 114 4.66 3.66 1.06
C TYR A 114 3.26 3.32 1.57
N TRP A 115 2.23 3.48 0.74
CA TRP A 115 0.87 3.09 1.08
C TRP A 115 0.73 1.57 1.15
N SER A 116 1.08 0.91 0.06
CA SER A 116 1.04 -0.54 -0.10
C SER A 116 1.94 -1.22 0.94
N TYR A 117 3.10 -0.62 1.23
CA TYR A 117 3.98 -1.05 2.32
C TYR A 117 3.30 -1.00 3.68
N ARG A 118 2.63 0.10 4.01
CA ARG A 118 1.91 0.26 5.27
C ARG A 118 0.84 -0.82 5.45
N ILE A 119 0.06 -1.12 4.40
CA ILE A 119 -0.99 -2.14 4.48
C ILE A 119 -0.39 -3.53 4.76
N GLY A 120 0.66 -3.91 4.02
CA GLY A 120 1.40 -5.15 4.26
C GLY A 120 1.96 -5.23 5.69
N PHE A 121 2.51 -4.13 6.20
CA PHE A 121 3.01 -4.03 7.56
C PHE A 121 1.90 -4.24 8.61
N ILE A 122 0.77 -3.55 8.47
CA ILE A 122 -0.37 -3.66 9.40
C ILE A 122 -0.91 -5.09 9.41
N ASN A 123 -1.12 -5.70 8.24
CA ASN A 123 -1.58 -7.08 8.12
C ASN A 123 -0.65 -8.06 8.85
N SER A 124 0.66 -7.96 8.61
CA SER A 124 1.67 -8.81 9.25
C SER A 124 1.67 -8.63 10.76
N ARG A 125 1.64 -7.38 11.24
CA ARG A 125 1.66 -7.04 12.66
C ARG A 125 0.40 -7.53 13.38
N LEU A 126 -0.79 -7.34 12.80
CA LEU A 126 -2.04 -7.87 13.34
C LEU A 126 -2.04 -9.41 13.37
N GLY A 127 -1.48 -10.05 12.34
CA GLY A 127 -1.28 -11.50 12.32
C GLY A 127 -0.45 -11.98 13.50
N GLN A 128 0.68 -11.33 13.76
CA GLN A 128 1.55 -11.64 14.91
C GLN A 128 0.82 -11.44 16.24
N MET A 129 0.09 -10.33 16.41
CA MET A 129 -0.68 -10.06 17.63
C MET A 129 -1.75 -11.12 17.88
N ARG A 130 -2.45 -11.58 16.84
CA ARG A 130 -3.43 -12.67 16.95
C ARG A 130 -2.78 -13.98 17.36
N ALA A 131 -1.68 -14.36 16.70
CA ALA A 131 -0.96 -15.60 17.00
C ALA A 131 -0.44 -15.62 18.45
N GLN A 132 0.07 -14.47 18.92
CA GLN A 132 0.60 -14.31 20.28
C GLN A 132 -0.47 -13.93 21.31
N LYS A 133 -1.75 -13.85 20.92
CA LYS A 133 -2.87 -13.37 21.75
C LYS A 133 -2.56 -12.06 22.48
N THR A 134 -1.81 -11.17 21.85
CA THR A 134 -1.36 -9.91 22.46
C THR A 134 -2.52 -8.91 22.51
N PRO A 135 -2.91 -8.42 23.71
CA PRO A 135 -3.96 -7.42 23.81
C PRO A 135 -3.51 -6.06 23.27
N LEU A 136 -4.49 -5.19 22.98
CA LEU A 136 -4.22 -3.82 22.55
C LEU A 136 -3.67 -2.96 23.69
N TYR A 137 -4.04 -3.27 24.93
CA TYR A 137 -3.71 -2.53 26.14
C TYR A 137 -3.18 -3.47 27.21
N TYR A 138 -2.29 -2.97 28.06
CA TYR A 138 -1.88 -3.73 29.25
C TYR A 138 -3.05 -3.82 30.23
N SER A 139 -3.31 -5.03 30.72
CA SER A 139 -4.37 -5.32 31.71
C SER A 139 -3.92 -5.03 33.15
N ASP A 140 -2.61 -5.01 33.41
CA ASP A 140 -2.00 -4.93 34.73
C ASP A 140 -0.63 -4.22 34.70
N GLY A 141 -0.01 -4.13 35.88
CA GLY A 141 1.29 -3.51 36.10
C GLY A 141 1.32 -1.98 35.92
N LYS A 142 2.54 -1.42 35.88
CA LYS A 142 2.79 0.04 35.78
C LYS A 142 2.15 0.70 34.56
N TYR A 143 1.90 -0.06 33.51
CA TYR A 143 1.36 0.43 32.24
C TYR A 143 -0.10 0.04 32.02
N LYS A 144 -0.82 -0.42 33.05
CA LYS A 144 -2.24 -0.76 32.97
C LYS A 144 -3.03 0.37 32.30
N GLY A 145 -3.84 0.02 31.31
CA GLY A 145 -4.64 0.96 30.52
C GLY A 145 -3.89 1.67 29.39
N TYR A 146 -2.56 1.56 29.31
CA TYR A 146 -1.79 2.08 28.18
C TYR A 146 -1.68 1.05 27.05
N PRO A 147 -1.54 1.48 25.78
CA PRO A 147 -1.36 0.57 24.66
C PRO A 147 -0.15 -0.34 24.87
N THR A 148 -0.21 -1.57 24.37
CA THR A 148 0.95 -2.47 24.37
C THR A 148 2.00 -2.00 23.37
N LYS A 149 3.24 -2.51 23.49
CA LYS A 149 4.33 -2.19 22.55
C LYS A 149 3.95 -2.48 21.09
N GLN A 150 3.23 -3.57 20.83
CA GLN A 150 2.75 -3.92 19.48
C GLN A 150 1.69 -2.93 18.99
N HIS A 151 0.78 -2.50 19.87
CA HIS A 151 -0.23 -1.50 19.53
C HIS A 151 0.41 -0.12 19.26
N ILE A 152 1.40 0.30 20.05
CA ILE A 152 2.18 1.52 19.78
C ILE A 152 2.83 1.46 18.39
N ILE A 153 3.40 0.32 18.00
CA ILE A 153 4.03 0.16 16.68
C ILE A 153 3.01 0.33 15.54
N LEU A 154 1.79 -0.20 15.69
CA LEU A 154 0.70 0.04 14.75
C LEU A 154 0.33 1.53 14.68
N ILE A 155 0.21 2.19 15.83
CA ILE A 155 -0.13 3.61 15.91
C ILE A 155 0.92 4.47 15.20
N LEU A 156 2.21 4.15 15.38
CA LEU A 156 3.31 4.84 14.69
C LEU A 156 3.30 4.58 13.17
N HIS A 157 2.68 3.48 12.72
CA HIS A 157 2.38 3.21 11.31
C HIS A 157 1.01 3.78 10.88
N GLY A 158 0.48 4.73 11.66
CA GLY A 158 -0.73 5.47 11.37
C GLY A 158 -1.99 4.63 11.44
N TYR A 159 -2.04 3.56 12.25
CA TYR A 159 -3.23 2.72 12.39
C TYR A 159 -3.46 2.27 13.83
N SER A 160 -4.73 2.17 14.22
CA SER A 160 -5.12 1.48 15.45
C SER A 160 -6.34 0.59 15.17
N PRO A 161 -6.37 -0.66 15.68
CA PRO A 161 -7.59 -1.47 15.69
C PRO A 161 -8.67 -0.88 16.59
N ASP A 162 -8.30 -0.07 17.57
CA ASP A 162 -9.24 0.61 18.44
C ASP A 162 -10.04 1.64 17.64
N LYS A 163 -11.37 1.56 17.73
CA LYS A 163 -12.28 2.46 17.04
C LYS A 163 -12.31 3.85 17.70
N THR A 164 -12.05 3.94 19.00
CA THR A 164 -12.05 5.23 19.73
C THR A 164 -10.90 6.15 19.31
N LEU A 165 -9.85 5.57 18.73
CA LEU A 165 -8.70 6.31 18.19
C LEU A 165 -8.88 6.69 16.72
N ARG A 166 -9.92 6.23 16.03
CA ARG A 166 -10.10 6.37 14.58
C ARG A 166 -11.20 7.35 14.18
#